data_AF-A0A7X9HT56-F1
#
_entry.id   AF-A0A7X9HT56-F1
#
_cell.length_a   1.000
_cell.length_b   1.000
_cell.length_c   1.000
_cell.angle_alpha   90.00
_cell.angle_beta   90.00
_cell.angle_gamma   90.00
#
_symmetry.space_group_name_H-M   'P 1'
#
loop_
_entity.id
_entity.type
_entity.pdbx_description
1 polymer ?
#
loop_
_entity_poly.entity_id
_entity_poly.type
_entity_poly.pdbx_seq_one_letter_code
_entity_poly.pdbx_strand_id
1 'polypeptide(L)'
;MADPAVREKAKELFVQNGFSMDTILTMLDGEVSRKTLYNWRKVDNWDELRKNIAVKKQNRRERLEALLDRYIEQAEINLNPGTLFAIGKLITELKSANYIDFTDELADRDENNRKGLTKENLEKIEKELLNL
;
A
#
# COMPACT_ATOMS: atom_id res chain seq x y z
N MET A 1 7.20 -34.09 -3.70
CA MET A 1 6.94 -33.16 -2.57
C MET A 1 7.30 -31.77 -3.06
N ALA A 2 6.47 -30.76 -2.80
CA ALA A 2 6.81 -29.39 -3.21
C ALA A 2 7.93 -28.83 -2.32
N ASP A 3 8.79 -28.01 -2.90
CA ASP A 3 9.98 -27.44 -2.27
C ASP A 3 9.58 -26.59 -1.03
N PRO A 4 10.22 -26.79 0.14
CA PRO A 4 10.02 -25.95 1.31
C PRO A 4 10.11 -24.44 1.04
N ALA A 5 10.97 -24.00 0.11
CA ALA A 5 11.11 -22.60 -0.25
C ALA A 5 9.82 -22.03 -0.90
N VAL A 6 9.15 -22.84 -1.73
CA VAL A 6 7.89 -22.45 -2.39
C VAL A 6 6.76 -22.30 -1.35
N ARG A 7 6.75 -23.17 -0.33
CA ARG A 7 5.78 -23.08 0.77
C ARG A 7 5.93 -21.80 1.59
N GLU A 8 7.16 -21.45 1.96
CA GLU A 8 7.41 -20.21 2.73
C GLU A 8 7.11 -18.97 1.90
N LYS A 9 7.50 -18.95 0.61
CA LYS A 9 7.15 -17.85 -0.30
C LYS A 9 5.64 -17.68 -0.46
N ALA A 10 4.90 -18.77 -0.63
CA ALA A 10 3.44 -18.75 -0.71
C ALA A 10 2.79 -18.23 0.60
N LYS A 11 3.34 -18.63 1.74
CA LYS A 11 2.90 -18.17 3.06
C LYS A 11 3.12 -16.66 3.21
N GLU A 12 4.29 -16.16 2.83
CA GLU A 12 4.61 -14.72 2.86
C GLU A 12 3.61 -13.92 2.01
N LEU A 13 3.41 -14.33 0.76
CA LEU A 13 2.47 -13.67 -0.17
C LEU A 13 1.04 -13.63 0.38
N PHE A 14 0.58 -14.70 1.03
CA PHE A 14 -0.77 -14.74 1.61
C PHE A 14 -0.89 -13.97 2.93
N VAL A 15 0.02 -14.24 3.86
CA VAL A 15 -0.07 -13.82 5.27
C VAL A 15 0.42 -12.38 5.45
N GLN A 16 1.54 -12.01 4.82
CA GLN A 16 2.17 -10.70 4.98
C GLN A 16 1.67 -9.68 3.95
N ASN A 17 1.62 -10.11 2.68
CA ASN A 17 1.31 -9.25 1.53
C ASN A 17 -0.19 -9.24 1.20
N GLY A 18 -0.96 -10.18 1.74
CA GLY A 18 -2.41 -10.19 1.66
C GLY A 18 -3.00 -10.64 0.31
N PHE A 19 -2.20 -11.25 -0.56
CA PHE A 19 -2.69 -11.75 -1.85
C PHE A 19 -3.76 -12.84 -1.70
N SER A 20 -4.60 -12.97 -2.72
CA SER A 20 -5.57 -14.06 -2.81
C SER A 20 -4.88 -15.37 -3.22
N MET A 21 -5.50 -16.52 -2.93
CA MET A 21 -4.96 -17.82 -3.31
C MET A 21 -4.85 -17.99 -4.83
N ASP A 22 -5.80 -17.44 -5.60
CA ASP A 22 -5.75 -17.49 -7.06
C ASP A 22 -4.63 -16.62 -7.62
N THR A 23 -4.42 -15.43 -7.06
CA THR A 23 -3.29 -14.57 -7.42
C THR A 23 -1.95 -15.28 -7.13
N ILE A 24 -1.84 -15.94 -5.98
CA ILE A 24 -0.62 -16.69 -5.62
C ILE A 24 -0.40 -17.88 -6.56
N LEU A 25 -1.46 -18.58 -6.98
CA LEU A 25 -1.35 -19.65 -7.96
C LEU A 25 -0.84 -19.15 -9.30
N THR A 26 -1.28 -17.97 -9.75
CA THR A 26 -0.74 -17.34 -10.97
C THR A 26 0.73 -16.92 -10.78
N MET A 27 1.11 -16.42 -9.60
CA MET A 27 2.49 -16.00 -9.31
C MET A 27 3.46 -17.18 -9.17
N LEU A 28 2.97 -18.34 -8.74
CA LEU A 28 3.74 -19.57 -8.52
C LEU A 28 3.34 -20.66 -9.52
N ASP A 29 2.99 -20.26 -10.74
CA ASP A 29 2.52 -21.20 -11.77
C ASP A 29 3.58 -22.27 -12.05
N GLY A 30 3.12 -23.52 -12.16
CA GLY A 30 4.00 -24.68 -12.29
C GLY A 30 4.80 -25.09 -11.05
N GLU A 31 4.95 -24.23 -10.03
CA GLU A 31 5.70 -24.54 -8.80
C GLU A 31 4.83 -25.27 -7.75
N VAL A 32 3.53 -24.95 -7.69
CA VAL A 32 2.61 -25.53 -6.70
C VAL A 32 1.22 -25.80 -7.28
N SER A 33 0.65 -26.97 -6.98
CA SER A 33 -0.73 -27.26 -7.35
C SER A 33 -1.73 -26.53 -6.45
N ARG A 34 -2.90 -26.16 -6.98
CA ARG A 34 -4.02 -25.60 -6.20
C ARG A 34 -4.32 -26.44 -4.95
N LYS A 35 -4.40 -27.77 -5.09
CA LYS A 35 -4.68 -28.67 -3.95
C LYS A 35 -3.63 -28.53 -2.85
N THR A 36 -2.34 -28.49 -3.23
CA THR A 36 -1.23 -28.37 -2.29
C THR A 36 -1.25 -27.03 -1.57
N LEU A 37 -1.44 -25.93 -2.29
CA LEU A 37 -1.47 -24.59 -1.73
C LEU A 37 -2.61 -24.41 -0.70
N TYR A 38 -3.82 -24.88 -1.03
CA TYR A 38 -4.95 -24.85 -0.10
C TYR A 38 -4.76 -25.76 1.10
N ASN A 39 -4.06 -26.89 0.93
CA ASN A 39 -3.71 -27.76 2.06
C ASN A 39 -2.75 -27.05 3.03
N TRP A 40 -1.71 -26.38 2.53
CA TRP A 40 -0.79 -25.62 3.37
C TRP A 40 -1.49 -24.51 4.17
N ARG A 41 -2.36 -23.73 3.50
CA ARG A 41 -3.17 -22.70 4.16
C ARG A 41 -3.93 -23.25 5.37
N LYS A 42 -4.54 -24.43 5.23
CA LYS A 42 -5.29 -25.09 6.31
C LYS A 42 -4.38 -25.66 7.40
N VAL A 43 -3.35 -26.42 7.03
CA VAL A 43 -2.46 -27.10 7.99
C VAL A 43 -1.72 -26.10 8.88
N ASP A 44 -1.29 -24.98 8.31
CA ASP A 44 -0.49 -23.97 9.02
C ASP A 44 -1.32 -22.79 9.54
N ASN A 45 -2.66 -22.86 9.45
CA ASN A 45 -3.59 -21.82 9.90
C ASN A 45 -3.23 -20.42 9.38
N TRP A 46 -2.94 -20.28 8.09
CA TRP A 46 -2.51 -19.00 7.51
C TRP A 46 -3.53 -17.89 7.67
N ASP A 47 -4.82 -18.21 7.69
CA ASP A 47 -5.89 -17.24 7.94
C ASP A 47 -5.76 -16.56 9.32
N GLU A 48 -5.43 -17.34 10.34
CA GLU A 48 -5.24 -16.83 11.70
C GLU A 48 -3.95 -16.01 11.80
N LEU A 49 -2.88 -16.46 11.14
CA LEU A 49 -1.64 -15.69 11.04
C LEU A 49 -1.86 -14.34 10.36
N ARG A 50 -2.63 -14.33 9.26
CA ARG A 50 -2.98 -13.10 8.52
C ARG A 50 -3.79 -12.14 9.38
N LYS A 51 -4.79 -12.62 10.12
CA LYS A 51 -5.56 -11.80 11.08
C LYS A 51 -4.66 -11.18 12.14
N ASN A 52 -3.77 -11.98 12.73
CA ASN A 52 -2.84 -11.50 13.76
C ASN A 52 -1.89 -10.41 13.22
N ILE A 53 -1.43 -10.54 11.97
CA ILE A 53 -0.64 -9.49 11.33
C ILE A 53 -1.49 -8.24 11.08
N ALA A 54 -2.73 -8.39 10.60
CA ALA A 54 -3.63 -7.26 10.38
C ALA A 54 -3.90 -6.48 11.68
N VAL A 55 -4.18 -7.18 12.79
CA VAL A 55 -4.36 -6.56 14.12
C VAL A 55 -3.07 -5.86 14.58
N LYS A 56 -1.90 -6.50 14.44
CA LYS A 56 -0.62 -5.84 14.78
C LYS A 56 -0.35 -4.60 13.93
N LYS A 57 -0.69 -4.65 12.63
CA LYS A 57 -0.59 -3.52 11.70
C LYS A 57 -1.52 -2.39 12.14
N GLN A 58 -2.77 -2.70 12.48
CA GLN A 58 -3.74 -1.72 13.01
C GLN A 58 -3.25 -1.10 14.32
N ASN A 59 -2.85 -1.90 15.30
CA ASN A 59 -2.32 -1.40 16.58
C ASN A 59 -1.06 -0.54 16.40
N ARG A 60 -0.27 -0.77 15.35
CA ARG A 60 0.88 0.08 15.02
C ARG A 60 0.41 1.41 14.43
N ARG A 61 -0.55 1.40 13.52
CA ARG A 61 -1.17 2.60 12.94
C ARG A 61 -1.74 3.51 14.03
N GLU A 62 -2.60 2.98 14.89
CA GLU A 62 -3.25 3.74 15.97
C GLU A 62 -2.21 4.40 16.89
N ARG A 63 -1.11 3.70 17.19
CA ARG A 63 0.00 4.27 17.97
C ARG A 63 0.75 5.38 17.25
N LEU A 64 0.90 5.30 15.93
CA LEU A 64 1.53 6.34 15.12
C LEU A 64 0.63 7.58 15.00
N GLU A 65 -0.68 7.38 14.82
CA GLU A 65 -1.69 8.45 14.83
C GLU A 65 -1.69 9.18 16.19
N ALA A 66 -1.77 8.45 17.30
CA ALA A 66 -1.71 9.04 18.64
C ALA A 66 -0.36 9.73 18.98
N LEU A 67 0.73 9.37 18.28
CA LEU A 67 2.00 10.11 18.39
C LEU A 67 1.95 11.39 17.57
N LEU A 68 1.39 11.33 16.36
CA LEU A 68 1.24 12.48 15.47
C LEU A 68 0.41 13.58 16.13
N ASP A 69 -0.75 13.22 16.71
CA ASP A 69 -1.63 14.17 17.41
C ASP A 69 -0.88 14.88 18.55
N ARG A 70 -0.14 14.14 19.38
CA ARG A 70 0.68 14.72 20.45
C ARG A 70 1.74 15.70 19.95
N TYR A 71 2.38 15.42 18.81
CA TYR A 71 3.37 16.34 18.24
C TYR A 71 2.71 17.57 17.60
N ILE A 72 1.49 17.45 17.05
CA ILE A 72 0.71 18.58 16.56
C ILE A 72 0.33 19.49 17.74
N GLU A 73 -0.23 18.95 18.82
CA GLU A 73 -0.54 19.70 20.05
C GLU A 73 0.69 20.44 20.60
N GLN A 74 1.85 19.78 20.63
CA GLN A 74 3.11 20.42 21.04
C GLN A 74 3.52 21.57 20.10
N ALA A 75 3.33 21.40 18.79
CA ALA A 75 3.64 22.43 17.81
C ALA A 75 2.69 23.63 17.90
N GLU A 76 1.43 23.42 18.30
CA GLU A 76 0.47 24.49 18.58
C GLU A 76 0.86 25.33 19.80
N ILE A 77 1.41 24.70 20.84
CA ILE A 77 1.90 25.38 22.05
C ILE A 77 3.22 26.10 21.77
N ASN A 78 4.17 25.41 21.12
CA ASN A 78 5.49 25.94 20.83
C ASN A 78 6.11 25.27 19.60
N LEU A 79 5.99 25.96 18.46
CA LEU A 79 6.54 25.50 17.20
C LEU A 79 8.08 25.53 17.22
N ASN A 80 8.71 24.37 17.01
CA ASN A 80 10.15 24.28 16.85
C ASN A 80 10.55 23.29 15.73
N PRO A 81 11.79 23.37 15.23
CA PRO A 81 12.22 22.49 14.13
C PRO A 81 12.15 20.99 14.45
N GLY A 82 12.34 20.61 15.72
CA GLY A 82 12.27 19.22 16.16
C GLY A 82 10.86 18.64 16.08
N THR A 83 9.84 19.41 16.50
CA THR A 83 8.43 18.99 16.43
C THR A 83 7.95 18.90 14.98
N LEU A 84 8.31 19.87 14.13
CA LEU A 84 8.01 19.82 12.69
C LEU A 84 8.67 18.60 11.99
N PHE A 85 9.92 18.30 12.33
CA PHE A 85 10.61 17.13 11.78
C PHE A 85 9.94 15.81 12.21
N ALA A 86 9.56 15.70 13.49
CA ALA A 86 8.87 14.53 14.02
C ALA A 86 7.52 14.30 13.31
N ILE A 87 6.72 15.36 13.14
CA ILE A 87 5.45 15.33 12.37
C ILE A 87 5.70 14.82 10.94
N GLY A 88 6.67 15.40 10.23
CA GLY A 88 6.98 14.98 8.85
C GLY A 88 7.39 13.51 8.74
N LYS A 89 8.17 13.01 9.70
CA LYS A 89 8.55 11.59 9.77
C LYS A 89 7.36 10.67 10.03
N LEU A 90 6.48 11.02 10.96
CA LEU A 90 5.29 10.23 11.28
C LEU A 90 4.32 10.17 10.10
N ILE A 91 4.09 11.29 9.41
CA ILE A 91 3.28 11.33 8.18
C ILE A 91 3.88 10.42 7.10
N THR A 92 5.21 10.45 6.93
CA THR A 92 5.89 9.61 5.93
C THR A 92 5.73 8.13 6.25
N GLU A 93 5.91 7.73 7.52
CA GLU A 93 5.75 6.33 7.96
C GLU A 93 4.31 5.83 7.77
N LEU A 94 3.32 6.65 8.13
CA LEU A 94 1.90 6.34 7.94
C LEU A 94 1.57 6.15 6.45
N LYS A 95 2.17 6.96 5.55
CA LYS A 95 2.03 6.80 4.10
C LYS A 95 2.71 5.53 3.58
N SER A 96 3.96 5.27 3.96
CA SER A 96 4.74 4.14 3.42
C SER A 96 4.22 2.77 3.82
N ALA A 97 3.50 2.69 4.94
CA ALA A 97 2.96 1.42 5.43
C ALA A 97 1.59 1.07 4.83
N ASN A 98 1.15 1.78 3.78
CA ASN A 98 -0.20 1.68 3.19
C ASN A 98 -1.32 1.76 4.25
N TYR A 99 -1.08 2.49 5.34
CA TYR A 99 -2.13 2.74 6.34
C TYR A 99 -3.14 3.79 5.87
N ILE A 100 -2.78 4.54 4.84
CA ILE A 100 -3.61 5.51 4.15
C ILE A 100 -3.80 4.95 2.73
N ASP A 101 -4.99 4.42 2.45
CA ASP A 101 -5.38 4.10 1.08
C ASP A 101 -5.81 5.40 0.40
N PHE A 102 -5.00 5.89 -0.55
CA PHE A 102 -5.47 6.90 -1.52
C PHE A 102 -6.02 6.23 -2.78
N THR A 103 -6.20 4.90 -2.79
CA THR A 103 -6.71 4.18 -3.97
C THR A 103 -8.16 4.49 -4.27
N ASP A 104 -8.95 4.98 -3.31
CA ASP A 104 -10.34 5.35 -3.57
C ASP A 104 -10.48 6.77 -4.16
N GLU A 105 -9.56 7.70 -3.91
CA GLU A 105 -9.62 9.06 -4.50
C GLU A 105 -8.98 9.16 -5.91
N LEU A 106 -8.15 8.18 -6.31
CA LEU A 106 -7.56 8.15 -7.65
C LEU A 106 -8.35 7.27 -8.64
N ALA A 107 -9.19 6.36 -8.17
CA ALA A 107 -10.04 5.53 -9.02
C ALA A 107 -11.23 6.32 -9.62
N ASP A 108 -11.70 7.37 -8.94
CA ASP A 108 -12.81 8.22 -9.39
C ASP A 108 -12.38 9.39 -10.29
N ARG A 109 -11.09 9.49 -10.67
CA ARG A 109 -10.67 10.38 -11.75
C ARG A 109 -10.98 9.74 -13.11
N ASP A 110 -12.28 9.76 -13.41
CA ASP A 110 -12.94 9.68 -14.72
C ASP A 110 -11.95 9.54 -15.89
N GLU A 111 -11.92 8.36 -16.50
CA GLU A 111 -11.06 8.00 -17.62
C GLU A 111 -11.26 8.96 -18.83
N ASN A 112 -12.36 9.70 -18.84
CA ASN A 112 -12.68 10.75 -19.81
C ASN A 112 -11.99 12.11 -19.56
N ASN A 113 -11.35 12.31 -18.41
CA ASN A 113 -10.77 13.59 -18.01
C ASN A 113 -9.23 13.61 -18.00
N ARG A 114 -8.59 12.66 -18.69
CA ARG A 114 -7.19 12.83 -19.10
C ARG A 114 -7.11 13.87 -20.21
N LYS A 115 -7.19 15.15 -19.85
CA LYS A 115 -6.62 16.24 -20.65
C LYS A 115 -5.10 16.15 -20.58
N GLY A 116 -4.55 15.08 -21.15
CA GLY A 116 -3.14 14.96 -21.43
C GLY A 116 -2.74 15.90 -22.57
N LEU A 117 -1.44 16.04 -22.79
CA LEU A 117 -0.85 16.70 -23.95
C LEU A 117 -1.20 15.92 -25.23
N THR A 118 -2.43 16.10 -25.72
CA THR A 118 -2.78 15.71 -27.08
C THR A 118 -2.06 16.65 -28.05
N LYS A 119 -1.76 16.17 -29.27
CA LYS A 119 -1.14 16.98 -30.33
C LYS A 119 -1.88 18.31 -30.53
N GLU A 120 -3.21 18.28 -30.44
CA GLU A 120 -4.06 19.45 -30.60
C GLU A 120 -3.88 20.49 -29.47
N ASN A 121 -3.64 20.04 -28.23
CA ASN A 121 -3.33 20.93 -27.10
C ASN A 121 -1.89 21.48 -27.19
N LEU A 122 -0.95 20.70 -27.72
CA LEU A 122 0.42 21.14 -27.99
C LEU A 122 0.46 22.22 -29.08
N GLU A 123 -0.29 22.03 -30.17
CA GLU A 123 -0.38 23.00 -31.27
C GLU A 123 -1.05 24.32 -30.83
N LYS A 124 -2.02 24.25 -29.91
CA LYS A 124 -2.60 25.46 -29.29
C LYS A 124 -1.57 26.20 -28.44
N ILE A 125 -0.81 25.50 -27.61
CA ILE A 125 0.24 26.09 -26.77
C ILE A 125 1.35 26.69 -27.63
N GLU A 126 1.74 26.04 -28.73
CA GLU A 126 2.73 26.57 -29.68
C GLU A 126 2.25 27.87 -30.34
N LYS A 127 0.99 27.94 -30.77
CA LYS A 127 0.43 29.18 -31.35
C LYS A 127 0.36 30.33 -30.34
N GLU A 128 -0.03 30.03 -29.10
CA GLU A 128 -0.09 31.04 -28.02
C GLU A 128 1.30 31.55 -27.60
N LEU A 129 2.36 30.72 -27.68
CA LEU A 129 3.72 31.13 -27.34
C LEU A 129 4.46 31.84 -28.48
N LEU A 130 4.09 31.56 -29.75
CA LEU A 130 4.77 32.11 -30.93
C LEU A 130 4.10 33.38 -31.51
N ASN A 131 2.96 33.84 -30.95
CA ASN A 131 2.19 35.00 -31.45
C ASN A 131 1.97 34.97 -32.99
N LEU A 132 1.51 33.82 -33.51
CA LEU A 132 0.99 33.68 -34.87
C LEU A 132 -0.54 33.52 -34.85
#